data_AF-A0A4Q3JYK9-F1
#
_entry.id   AF-A0A4Q3JYK9-F1
#
_cell.length_a   1.000
_cell.length_b   1.000
_cell.length_c   1.000
_cell.angle_alpha   90.00
_cell.angle_beta   90.00
_cell.angle_gamma   90.00
#
_symmetry.space_group_name_H-M   'P 1'
#
loop_
_entity.id
_entity.type
_entity.pdbx_description
1 polymer ?
#
loop_
_entity_poly.entity_id
_entity_poly.type
_entity_poly.pdbx_seq_one_letter_code
_entity_poly.pdbx_strand_id
1 'polypeptide(L)' 'LYVTGSEGVTVLSPAGDKLGVITGTGSATNCAFGGPDHRTLFITAGKRLYRLAVGIPGSPS' A
#
# COMPACT_ATOMS: atom_id res chain seq x y z
N LEU A 1 1.66 9.00 -1.12
CA LEU A 1 1.10 8.27 -2.28
C LEU A 1 1.59 6.81 -2.23
N TYR A 2 0.74 5.85 -2.56
CA TYR A 2 1.08 4.41 -2.60
C TYR A 2 0.97 3.92 -4.04
N VAL A 3 2.03 3.32 -4.56
CA VAL A 3 2.12 2.89 -5.96
C VAL A 3 2.50 1.42 -6.02
N THR A 4 1.67 0.60 -6.65
CA THR A 4 1.94 -0.81 -6.86
C THR A 4 2.93 -1.04 -8.00
N GLY A 5 3.80 -2.02 -7.86
CA GLY A 5 4.77 -2.42 -8.88
C GLY A 5 5.38 -3.80 -8.62
N SER A 6 6.37 -4.17 -9.43
CA SER A 6 6.99 -5.50 -9.41
C SER A 6 7.59 -5.89 -8.07
N GLU A 7 8.17 -4.92 -7.35
CA GLU A 7 8.82 -5.11 -6.04
C GLU A 7 7.83 -5.05 -4.86
N GLY A 8 6.56 -4.72 -5.12
CA GLY A 8 5.53 -4.51 -4.09
C GLY A 8 4.92 -3.12 -4.16
N VAL A 9 4.81 -2.43 -3.02
CA VAL A 9 4.18 -1.09 -2.95
C VAL A 9 5.21 -0.03 -2.59
N THR A 10 5.49 0.88 -3.51
CA THR A 10 6.34 2.05 -3.26
C THR A 10 5.55 3.13 -2.53
N VAL A 11 6.13 3.66 -1.45
CA VAL A 11 5.56 4.76 -0.67
C VAL A 11 6.29 6.05 -1.01
N LEU A 12 5.53 7.05 -1.45
CA LEU A 12 6.04 8.37 -1.83
C LEU A 12 5.53 9.44 -0.87
N SER A 13 6.41 10.41 -0.55
CA SER A 13 6.05 11.64 0.15
C SER A 13 5.08 12.48 -0.69
N PRO A 14 4.36 13.46 -0.10
CA PRO A 14 3.58 14.43 -0.87
C PRO A 14 4.40 15.24 -1.88
N ALA A 15 5.70 15.42 -1.63
CA ALA A 15 6.63 16.08 -2.54
C ALA A 15 7.13 15.17 -3.69
N GLY A 16 6.77 13.87 -3.67
CA GLY A 16 7.16 12.90 -4.68
C GLY A 16 8.40 12.06 -4.33
N ASP A 17 9.03 12.30 -3.17
CA ASP A 17 10.22 11.56 -2.76
C ASP A 17 9.89 10.11 -2.40
N LYS A 18 10.75 9.17 -2.80
CA LYS A 18 10.62 7.77 -2.40
C LYS A 18 11.01 7.58 -0.94
N LEU A 19 10.02 7.25 -0.11
CA LEU A 19 10.22 6.96 1.32
C LEU A 19 10.63 5.51 1.56
N GLY A 20 10.15 4.58 0.72
CA GLY A 20 10.46 3.16 0.87
C GLY A 20 9.61 2.25 -0.02
N VAL A 21 9.76 0.95 0.16
CA VAL A 21 8.97 -0.10 -0.52
C VAL A 21 8.49 -1.12 0.50
N ILE A 22 7.19 -1.42 0.48
CA ILE A 22 6.62 -2.57 1.18
C ILE A 22 6.88 -3.80 0.30
N THR A 23 7.85 -4.63 0.71
CA THR A 23 8.29 -5.83 -0.01
C THR A 23 7.58 -7.09 0.50
N GLY A 24 7.84 -8.24 -0.13
CA GLY A 24 7.31 -9.54 0.32
C GLY A 24 5.93 -9.90 -0.23
N THR A 25 5.24 -8.96 -0.89
CA THR A 25 3.99 -9.25 -1.63
C THR A 25 4.25 -9.90 -2.98
N GLY A 26 5.46 -9.72 -3.54
CA GLY A 26 5.73 -9.91 -4.97
C GLY A 26 5.14 -8.76 -5.79
N SER A 27 4.90 -9.01 -7.08
CA SER A 27 4.33 -8.02 -8.01
C SER A 27 2.91 -7.62 -7.60
N ALA A 28 2.78 -6.45 -6.98
CA ALA A 28 1.51 -5.90 -6.55
C ALA A 28 0.77 -5.31 -7.75
N THR A 29 -0.54 -5.52 -7.78
CA THR A 29 -1.41 -5.06 -8.88
C THR A 29 -2.40 -3.99 -8.45
N ASN A 30 -2.79 -3.95 -7.17
CA ASN A 30 -3.66 -2.93 -6.60
C ASN A 30 -3.39 -2.80 -5.09
N CYS A 31 -3.63 -1.61 -4.54
CA CYS A 31 -3.70 -1.38 -3.11
C CYS A 31 -4.77 -0.35 -2.76
N ALA A 32 -5.42 -0.52 -1.61
CA ALA A 32 -6.42 0.42 -1.11
C ALA A 32 -6.40 0.50 0.42
N PHE A 33 -6.73 1.66 0.96
CA PHE A 33 -6.98 1.83 2.39
C PHE A 33 -8.39 1.37 2.75
N GLY A 34 -8.53 0.78 3.93
CA GLY A 34 -9.82 0.38 4.47
C GLY A 34 -9.72 0.06 5.96
N GLY A 35 -10.66 -0.75 6.44
CA GLY A 35 -10.84 -1.00 7.87
C GLY A 35 -11.58 0.15 8.58
N PRO A 36 -11.99 -0.05 9.85
CA PRO A 36 -12.86 0.90 10.56
C PRO A 36 -12.26 2.29 10.76
N ASP A 37 -10.93 2.40 10.77
CA ASP A 37 -10.16 3.61 11.02
C ASP A 37 -9.36 4.08 9.79
N HIS A 38 -9.56 3.44 8.63
CA HIS A 38 -8.79 3.64 7.40
C HIS A 38 -7.27 3.41 7.56
N ARG A 39 -6.81 2.72 8.61
CA ARG A 39 -5.38 2.41 8.87
C ARG A 39 -4.97 1.02 8.41
N THR A 40 -5.78 0.40 7.57
CA THR A 40 -5.46 -0.89 6.98
C THR A 40 -5.18 -0.72 5.50
N LEU A 41 -3.97 -1.06 5.05
CA LEU A 41 -3.64 -1.15 3.64
C LEU A 41 -3.85 -2.58 3.15
N PHE A 42 -4.78 -2.76 2.22
CA PHE A 42 -4.99 -4.01 1.49
C PHE A 42 -4.17 -3.99 0.21
N ILE A 43 -3.54 -5.11 -0.13
CA ILE A 43 -2.68 -5.24 -1.32
C ILE A 43 -3.01 -6.54 -2.04
N THR A 44 -3.32 -6.47 -3.33
CA THR A 44 -3.46 -7.65 -4.19
C THR A 44 -2.17 -7.88 -4.96
N ALA A 45 -1.68 -9.12 -4.99
CA ALA A 45 -0.54 -9.53 -5.81
C ALA A 45 -0.76 -10.95 -6.35
N GLY A 46 -1.01 -11.05 -7.66
CA GLY A 46 -1.41 -12.31 -8.30
C GLY A 46 -2.66 -12.91 -7.66
N LYS A 47 -2.54 -14.11 -7.09
CA LYS A 47 -3.64 -14.85 -6.42
C LYS A 47 -3.72 -14.61 -4.90
N ARG A 48 -2.96 -13.65 -4.36
CA ARG A 48 -2.86 -13.40 -2.92
C ARG A 48 -3.38 -12.01 -2.56
N LEU A 49 -4.01 -11.94 -1.40
CA LEU A 49 -4.41 -10.71 -0.72
C LEU A 49 -3.59 -10.57 0.57
N TYR A 50 -2.93 -9.44 0.72
CA TYR A 50 -2.18 -9.08 1.93
C TYR A 50 -2.86 -7.92 2.64
N ARG A 51 -2.58 -7.80 3.93
CA ARG A 51 -3.07 -6.73 4.78
C ARG A 51 -1.98 -6.27 5.73
N LEU A 52 -1.77 -4.96 5.81
CA LEU A 52 -0.82 -4.33 6.73
C LEU A 52 -1.51 -3.20 7.50
N ALA A 53 -1.28 -3.15 8.82
CA ALA A 53 -1.65 -1.99 9.63
C ALA A 53 -0.62 -0.87 9.41
N VAL A 54 -1.09 0.35 9.15
CA VAL A 54 -0.25 1.51 8.90
C VAL A 54 -0.50 2.60 9.95
N GLY A 55 0.53 3.41 10.23
CA GLY A 55 0.41 4.50 11.22
C GLY A 55 -0.39 5.71 10.72
N ILE A 56 -0.53 5.86 9.39
CA ILE A 56 -1.18 6.99 8.75
C ILE A 56 -2.49 6.50 8.12
N PRO A 57 -3.66 7.03 8.52
CA PRO A 57 -4.92 6.67 7.90
C PRO A 57 -4.97 7.13 6.44
N GLY A 58 -5.60 6.33 5.58
CA GLY A 58 -5.99 6.77 4.25
C GLY A 58 -7.01 7.90 4.33
N SER A 59 -7.05 8.75 3.30
CA SER A 59 -8.09 9.76 3.20
C SER A 59 -9.44 9.08 2.94
N PRO A 60 -10.49 9.36 3.74
CA PRO A 60 -11.83 8.93 3.40
C PRO A 60 -12.24 9.60 2.09
N SER A 61 -12.84 8.81 1.20
CA SER A 61 -13.48 9.26 -0.05
C SER A 61 -14.86 9.84 0.22
#